data_AF-A0A938DQQ4-F1
#
_entry.id   AF-A0A938DQQ4-F1
#
_cell.length_a   1.000
_cell.length_b   1.000
_cell.length_c   1.000
_cell.angle_alpha   90.00
_cell.angle_beta   90.00
_cell.angle_gamma   90.00
#
_symmetry.space_group_name_H-M   'P 1'
#
loop_
_entity.id
_entity.type
_entity.pdbx_description
1 polymer ?
#
loop_
_entity_poly.entity_id
_entity_poly.type
_entity_poly.pdbx_seq_one_letter_code
_entity_poly.pdbx_strand_id
1 'polypeptide(L)' 'ERYDLIERLATRIAEVCAVDSRVKGTKVTVRKLHPPVRAMVDHVAVSVER' A
#
# COMPACT_ATOMS: atom_id res chain seq x y z
N GLU A 1 -8.67 4.31 11.75
CA GLU A 1 -9.54 4.07 10.58
C GLU A 1 -9.42 2.61 10.16
N ARG A 2 -10.50 1.99 9.68
CA ARG A 2 -10.48 0.68 9.02
C ARG A 2 -10.64 0.96 7.52
N TYR A 3 -9.58 0.74 6.74
CA TYR A 3 -9.65 0.97 5.29
C TYR A 3 -10.31 -0.25 4.62
N ASP A 4 -11.32 0.00 3.78
CA ASP A 4 -11.96 -1.04 2.97
C ASP A 4 -11.04 -1.53 1.83
N LEU A 5 -10.09 -0.69 1.41
CA LEU A 5 -9.15 -0.94 0.32
C LEU A 5 -7.71 -0.71 0.78
N ILE A 6 -6.81 -1.62 0.43
CA ILE A 6 -5.38 -1.52 0.77
C ILE A 6 -4.65 -0.46 -0.06
N GLU A 7 -5.24 -0.07 -1.20
CA GLU A 7 -4.88 1.05 -2.06
C GLU A 7 -4.98 2.38 -1.30
N ARG A 8 -6.04 2.55 -0.50
CA ARG A 8 -6.24 3.77 0.31
C ARG A 8 -5.19 3.87 1.40
N LEU A 9 -4.86 2.75 2.03
CA LEU A 9 -3.76 2.68 2.98
C LEU A 9 -2.42 3.02 2.32
N ALA A 10 -2.11 2.40 1.17
CA ALA A 10 -0.87 2.65 0.43
C ALA A 10 -0.75 4.13 0.03
N THR A 11 -1.84 4.72 -0.46
CA THR A 11 -1.91 6.14 -0.85
C THR A 11 -1.72 7.04 0.36
N ARG A 12 -2.38 6.73 1.49
CA ARG A 12 -2.25 7.53 2.71
C ARG A 12 -0.82 7.56 3.24
N ILE A 13 -0.13 6.42 3.18
CA ILE A 13 1.29 6.34 3.56
C ILE A 13 2.14 7.20 2.61
N ALA A 14 1.90 7.09 1.29
CA ALA A 14 2.62 7.88 0.29
C ALA A 14 2.43 9.40 0.51
N GLU A 15 1.21 9.84 0.80
CA GLU A 15 0.89 11.23 1.12
C GLU A 15 1.63 11.73 2.36
N VAL A 16 1.68 10.92 3.43
CA VAL A 16 2.39 11.28 4.66
C VAL A 16 3.89 11.39 4.40
N CYS A 17 4.47 10.49 3.62
CA CYS A 17 5.88 10.57 3.24
C CYS A 17 6.18 11.79 2.36
N ALA A 18 5.26 12.19 1.50
CA ALA A 18 5.40 13.36 0.62
C ALA A 18 5.38 14.71 1.36
N VAL A 19 5.01 14.74 2.65
CA VAL A 19 5.09 15.96 3.48
C VAL A 19 6.54 16.40 3.70
N ASP A 20 7.52 15.48 3.66
CA ASP A 20 8.94 15.81 3.75
C ASP A 20 9.45 16.30 2.39
N SER A 21 9.88 17.57 2.33
CA SER A 21 10.37 18.22 1.11
C SER A 21 11.62 17.60 0.50
N ARG A 22 12.33 16.73 1.22
CA ARG A 22 13.50 16.00 0.72
C ARG A 22 13.11 14.75 -0.06
N VAL A 23 11.90 14.24 0.13
CA VAL A 23 11.39 13.04 -0.54
C VAL A 23 10.98 13.43 -1.97
N LYS A 24 11.71 12.90 -2.96
CA LYS A 24 11.48 13.21 -4.39
C LYS A 24 10.41 12.34 -5.05
N GLY A 25 10.03 11.26 -4.36
CA GLY A 25 9.05 10.29 -4.81
C GLY A 25 8.97 9.13 -3.81
N THR A 26 7.86 8.42 -3.83
CA THR A 26 7.57 7.32 -2.91
C THR A 26 7.01 6.13 -3.67
N LYS A 27 7.42 4.93 -3.27
CA LYS A 27 6.82 3.68 -3.69
C LYS A 27 6.36 2.93 -2.45
N VAL A 28 5.06 2.76 -2.30
CA VAL A 28 4.47 2.08 -1.14
C VAL A 28 3.84 0.77 -1.62
N THR A 29 4.35 -0.34 -1.09
CA THR A 29 3.80 -1.67 -1.34
C THR A 29 3.13 -2.22 -0.08
N VAL A 30 1.83 -2.48 -0.14
CA VAL A 30 1.07 -3.09 0.95
C VAL A 30 0.78 -4.55 0.58
N ARG A 31 1.28 -5.47 1.41
CA ARG A 31 1.14 -6.92 1.22
C ARG A 31 0.05 -7.47 2.15
N LYS A 32 -0.90 -8.20 1.56
CA LYS A 32 -1.88 -9.02 2.29
C LYS A 32 -1.40 -10.46 2.27
N LEU A 33 -0.85 -10.90 3.41
CA LEU A 33 -0.25 -12.23 3.58
C LEU A 33 -1.30 -13.36 3.65
N HIS A 34 -2.51 -13.05 4.12
CA HIS A 34 -3.61 -14.01 4.24
C HIS A 34 -4.84 -13.49 3.47
N PRO A 35 -4.79 -13.48 2.14
CA PRO A 35 -5.93 -13.08 1.33
C PRO A 35 -7.04 -14.16 1.37
N PRO A 36 -8.33 -13.78 1.54
CA PRO A 36 -9.44 -14.71 1.50
C PRO A 36 -9.79 -15.08 0.04
N VAL A 37 -8.83 -15.65 -0.69
CA VAL A 37 -8.96 -16.09 -2.07
C VAL A 37 -8.84 -17.61 -2.13
N ARG A 38 -9.55 -18.25 -3.05
CA ARG A 38 -9.55 -19.71 -3.23
C ARG A 38 -8.36 -20.21 -4.05
N ALA A 39 -7.20 -19.58 -3.90
CA ALA A 39 -5.96 -19.93 -4.58
C ALA A 39 -4.82 -19.93 -3.57
N MET A 40 -3.89 -20.87 -3.69
CA MET A 40 -2.65 -20.82 -2.90
C MET A 40 -1.72 -19.78 -3.52
N VAL A 41 -1.51 -18.70 -2.80
CA VAL A 41 -0.59 -17.62 -3.16
C VAL A 41 0.20 -17.23 -1.92
N ASP A 42 1.47 -16.86 -2.09
CA ASP A 42 2.29 -16.40 -0.96
C ASP A 42 1.72 -15.13 -0.34
N HIS A 43 1.22 -14.23 -1.19
CA HIS A 43 0.52 -13.01 -0.80
C HIS A 43 -0.12 -12.34 -2.04
N VAL A 44 -0.96 -11.35 -1.79
CA VAL A 44 -1.38 -10.36 -2.80
C VAL A 44 -0.88 -8.99 -2.36
N ALA A 45 -0.56 -8.11 -3.29
CA ALA A 45 -0.07 -6.78 -2.96
C ALA A 45 -0.62 -5.71 -3.88
N VAL A 46 -0.68 -4.50 -3.35
CA VAL A 46 -0.88 -3.26 -4.11
C VAL A 46 0.38 -2.42 -3.97
N SER A 47 0.84 -1.85 -5.08
CA SER A 47 1.92 -0.86 -5.08
C SER A 47 1.42 0.47 -5.65
N VAL A 48 1.70 1.56 -4.96
CA VAL A 48 1.41 2.93 -5.40
C VAL A 48 2.72 3.68 -5.54
N GLU A 49 2.90 4.38 -6.66
CA GLU A 49 4.04 5.27 -6.94
C GLU A 49 3.54 6.71 -7.03
N ARG A 50 4.23 7.64 -6.36
CA ARG A 50 3.93 9.08 -6.31
C ARG A 50 5.19 9.91 -6.34
#